data_AF-A0A9D6KF36-F1
#
_entry.id   AF-A0A9D6KF36-F1
#
_cell.length_a   1.000
_cell.length_b   1.000
_cell.length_c   1.000
_cell.angle_alpha   90.00
_cell.angle_beta   90.00
_cell.angle_gamma   90.00
#
_symmetry.space_group_name_H-M   'P 1'
#
loop_
_entity.id
_entity.type
_entity.pdbx_description
1 polymer ?
#
loop_
_entity_poly.entity_id
_entity_poly.type
_entity_poly.pdbx_seq_one_letter_code
_entity_poly.pdbx_strand_id
1 'polypeptide(L)'
;MALVPPPPAKYKALLLGGVVFLVALVIGAIYGDRGLIDLQRLRGEQQRLEQLAFERQQANAQLREHIQRLRSDDRYLERRARQQLHWAKPGEVIYRFDEPNGEPKARPSR
;
A
#
# COMPACT_ATOMS: atom_id res chain seq x y z
N MET A 1 66.78 -1.02 -29.52
CA MET A 1 65.94 -0.67 -28.34
C MET A 1 66.20 0.78 -27.98
N ALA A 2 65.49 1.71 -28.63
CA ALA A 2 65.42 3.14 -28.33
C ALA A 2 64.63 3.75 -29.49
N LEU A 3 63.74 4.70 -29.31
CA LEU A 3 63.17 5.31 -28.14
C LEU A 3 61.99 6.05 -28.78
N VAL A 4 60.76 5.62 -28.53
CA VAL A 4 59.59 6.33 -29.06
C VAL A 4 59.77 7.79 -28.64
N PRO A 5 59.93 8.73 -29.59
CA PRO A 5 60.30 10.10 -29.25
C PRO A 5 59.22 10.66 -28.33
N PRO A 6 59.60 11.33 -27.22
CA PRO A 6 58.64 11.82 -26.26
C PRO A 6 57.68 12.77 -26.99
N PRO A 7 56.35 12.53 -26.91
CA PRO A 7 55.40 13.33 -27.66
C PRO A 7 55.52 14.81 -27.23
N PRO A 8 55.45 15.76 -28.17
CA PRO A 8 55.57 17.19 -27.85
C PRO A 8 54.51 17.58 -26.81
N ALA A 9 54.85 18.48 -25.88
CA ALA A 9 54.01 18.81 -24.71
C ALA A 9 52.53 19.14 -25.05
N LYS A 10 52.30 19.75 -26.22
CA LYS A 10 50.97 20.02 -26.79
C LYS A 10 50.12 18.76 -27.03
N TYR A 11 50.71 17.64 -27.42
CA TYR A 11 50.00 16.37 -27.60
C TYR A 11 49.70 15.68 -26.26
N LYS A 12 50.54 15.89 -25.24
CA LYS A 12 50.25 15.41 -23.87
C LYS A 12 49.05 16.14 -23.28
N ALA A 13 48.95 17.46 -23.48
CA ALA A 13 47.79 18.24 -23.06
C ALA A 13 46.51 17.84 -23.81
N LEU A 14 46.62 17.60 -25.13
CA LEU A 14 45.51 17.10 -25.95
C LEU A 14 45.02 15.72 -25.48
N LEU A 15 45.95 14.80 -25.19
CA LEU A 15 45.65 13.48 -24.64
C LEU A 15 44.97 13.57 -23.27
N LEU A 16 45.48 14.43 -22.38
CA LEU A 16 44.91 14.62 -21.05
C LEU A 16 43.48 15.17 -21.15
N GLY A 17 43.24 16.16 -22.03
CA GLY A 17 41.91 16.70 -22.29
C GLY A 17 40.94 15.66 -22.84
N GLY A 18 41.40 14.82 -23.78
CA GLY A 18 40.62 13.71 -24.32
C GLY A 18 40.25 12.66 -23.26
N VAL A 19 41.19 12.31 -22.38
CA VAL A 19 40.94 11.38 -21.26
C VAL A 19 39.93 11.97 -20.28
N VAL A 20 40.07 13.24 -19.89
CA VAL A 20 39.11 13.91 -18.99
C VAL A 20 37.72 13.96 -19.61
N PHE A 21 37.62 14.26 -20.90
CA PHE A 21 36.34 14.28 -21.61
C PHE A 21 35.69 12.88 -21.65
N LEU A 22 36.47 11.83 -21.93
CA LEU A 22 35.96 10.46 -21.93
C LEU A 22 35.46 10.03 -20.55
N VAL A 23 36.20 10.37 -19.49
CA VAL A 23 35.79 10.10 -18.10
C VAL A 23 34.51 10.86 -17.74
N ALA A 24 34.38 12.13 -18.16
CA ALA A 24 33.16 12.90 -17.95
C ALA A 24 31.95 12.29 -18.67
N LEU A 25 32.12 11.75 -19.88
CA LEU A 25 31.06 11.02 -20.58
C LEU A 25 30.67 9.73 -19.87
N VAL A 26 31.63 8.96 -19.35
CA VAL A 26 31.36 7.73 -18.59
C VAL A 26 30.61 8.03 -17.30
N ILE A 27 31.02 9.08 -16.57
CA ILE A 27 30.32 9.53 -15.37
C ILE A 27 28.91 10.00 -15.74
N GLY A 28 28.75 10.83 -16.77
CA GLY A 28 27.45 11.28 -17.25
C GLY A 28 26.53 10.13 -17.70
N ALA A 29 27.09 9.05 -18.27
CA ALA A 29 26.31 7.87 -18.64
C ALA A 29 25.87 7.02 -17.44
N ILE A 30 26.65 7.01 -16.35
CA ILE A 30 26.32 6.29 -15.11
C ILE A 30 25.32 7.10 -14.27
N TYR A 31 25.47 8.43 -14.23
CA TYR A 31 24.71 9.36 -13.38
C TYR A 31 23.57 10.10 -14.10
N GLY A 32 23.46 10.04 -15.43
CA GLY A 32 22.37 10.70 -16.17
C GLY A 32 21.02 10.01 -15.97
N ASP A 33 19.92 10.71 -16.28
CA ASP A 33 18.49 10.33 -16.08
C ASP A 33 18.04 8.94 -16.58
N ARG A 34 18.94 8.14 -17.19
CA ARG A 34 18.72 6.74 -17.61
C ARG A 34 19.91 5.83 -17.31
N GLY A 35 20.73 6.17 -16.32
CA GLY A 35 21.89 5.41 -15.92
C GLY A 35 21.51 4.02 -15.37
N LEU A 36 22.49 3.11 -15.33
CA LEU A 36 22.32 1.74 -14.82
C LEU A 36 21.68 1.67 -13.42
N ILE A 37 21.85 2.71 -12.62
CA ILE A 37 21.31 2.82 -11.26
C ILE A 37 19.77 2.96 -11.28
N ASP A 38 19.22 3.75 -12.19
CA ASP A 38 17.77 3.90 -12.31
C ASP A 38 17.10 2.65 -12.86
N LEU A 39 17.78 1.93 -13.76
CA LEU A 39 17.26 0.66 -14.27
C LEU A 39 17.11 -0.39 -13.17
N GLN A 40 17.99 -0.38 -12.16
CA GLN A 40 17.88 -1.26 -11.01
C GLN A 40 16.80 -0.81 -10.02
N ARG A 41 16.68 0.51 -9.79
CA ARG A 41 15.61 1.06 -8.95
C ARG A 41 14.22 0.81 -9.53
N LEU A 42 14.04 1.03 -10.83
CA LEU A 42 12.77 0.78 -11.52
C LEU A 42 12.37 -0.70 -11.46
N ARG A 43 13.32 -1.63 -11.60
CA ARG A 43 13.03 -3.07 -11.47
C ARG A 43 12.58 -3.43 -10.04
N GLY A 44 13.23 -2.86 -9.03
CA GLY A 44 12.85 -3.05 -7.63
C GLY A 44 11.47 -2.47 -7.31
N GLU A 45 11.15 -1.29 -7.83
CA GLU A 45 9.82 -0.67 -7.68
C GLU A 45 8.73 -1.43 -8.40
N GLN A 46 8.98 -1.93 -9.63
CA GLN A 46 8.03 -2.77 -10.36
C GLN A 46 7.67 -4.03 -9.56
N GLN A 47 8.66 -4.75 -9.03
CA GLN A 47 8.40 -5.95 -8.23
C GLN A 47 7.60 -5.65 -6.96
N ARG A 48 7.89 -4.54 -6.28
CA ARG A 48 7.13 -4.11 -5.09
C ARG A 48 5.69 -3.76 -5.44
N LEU A 49 5.47 -3.03 -6.54
CA LEU A 49 4.13 -2.66 -7.00
C LEU A 49 3.31 -3.89 -7.41
N GLU A 50 3.93 -4.87 -8.07
CA GLU A 50 3.29 -6.14 -8.43
C GLU A 50 2.87 -6.93 -7.18
N GLN A 51 3.75 -7.03 -6.17
CA GLN A 51 3.43 -7.70 -4.92
C GLN A 51 2.25 -7.01 -4.19
N LEU A 52 2.29 -5.69 -4.08
CA LEU A 52 1.20 -4.91 -3.49
C LEU A 52 -0.11 -5.10 -4.25
N ALA A 53 -0.07 -5.11 -5.58
CA ALA A 53 -1.25 -5.34 -6.40
C ALA A 53 -1.83 -6.74 -6.17
N PHE A 54 -0.97 -7.76 -6.09
CA PHE A 54 -1.38 -9.13 -5.82
C PHE A 54 -2.04 -9.29 -4.45
N GLU A 55 -1.43 -8.75 -3.39
CA GLU A 55 -2.01 -8.76 -2.03
C GLU A 55 -3.38 -8.07 -1.99
N ARG A 56 -3.50 -6.91 -2.67
CA ARG A 56 -4.76 -6.17 -2.76
C ARG A 56 -5.83 -6.92 -3.54
N GLN A 57 -5.45 -7.65 -4.58
CA GLN A 57 -6.38 -8.50 -5.34
C GLN A 57 -6.88 -9.66 -4.49
N GLN A 58 -6.00 -10.33 -3.74
CA GLN A 58 -6.41 -11.39 -2.82
C GLN A 58 -7.36 -10.90 -1.74
N ALA A 59 -7.05 -9.77 -1.09
CA ALA A 59 -7.93 -9.17 -0.09
C ALA A 59 -9.29 -8.81 -0.69
N ASN A 60 -9.32 -8.22 -1.89
CA ASN A 60 -10.58 -7.94 -2.59
C ASN A 60 -11.39 -9.21 -2.88
N ALA A 61 -10.74 -10.28 -3.33
CA ALA A 61 -11.41 -11.55 -3.60
C ALA A 61 -12.06 -12.11 -2.33
N GLN A 62 -11.33 -12.12 -1.21
CA GLN A 62 -11.83 -12.58 0.09
C GLN A 62 -13.00 -11.73 0.62
N LEU A 63 -12.93 -10.40 0.46
CA LEU A 63 -14.01 -9.50 0.84
C LEU A 63 -15.25 -9.70 -0.03
N ARG A 64 -15.07 -9.87 -1.34
CA ARG A 64 -16.18 -10.15 -2.27
C ARG A 64 -16.86 -11.46 -1.94
N GLU A 65 -16.08 -12.50 -1.63
CA GLU A 65 -16.62 -13.78 -1.21
C GLU A 65 -17.39 -13.66 0.11
N HIS A 66 -16.87 -12.89 1.09
CA HIS A 66 -17.61 -12.58 2.31
C HIS A 66 -18.92 -11.85 2.04
N ILE A 67 -18.92 -10.82 1.18
CA ILE A 67 -20.12 -10.07 0.80
C ILE A 67 -21.13 -10.98 0.11
N GLN A 68 -20.66 -11.87 -0.76
CA GLN A 68 -21.53 -12.84 -1.45
C GLN A 68 -22.17 -13.81 -0.45
N ARG A 69 -21.40 -14.32 0.51
CA ARG A 69 -21.90 -15.17 1.61
C ARG A 69 -22.88 -14.43 2.53
N LEU A 70 -22.67 -13.14 2.77
CA LEU A 70 -23.58 -12.30 3.55
C LEU A 70 -24.87 -11.96 2.79
N ARG A 71 -24.81 -11.79 1.46
CA ARG A 71 -25.97 -11.49 0.61
C ARG A 71 -26.82 -12.70 0.27
N SER A 72 -26.27 -13.91 0.35
CA SER A 72 -27.05 -15.14 0.08
C SER A 72 -28.09 -15.47 1.16
N ASP A 73 -28.16 -14.71 2.25
CA ASP A 73 -29.15 -14.92 3.32
C ASP A 73 -29.70 -13.56 3.85
N ASP A 74 -30.55 -12.91 3.05
CA ASP A 74 -31.25 -11.65 3.40
C ASP A 74 -31.97 -11.74 4.76
N ARG A 75 -32.41 -12.93 5.17
CA ARG A 75 -33.06 -13.16 6.46
C ARG A 75 -32.09 -13.05 7.63
N TYR A 76 -30.80 -13.36 7.44
CA TYR A 76 -29.79 -13.18 8.48
C TYR A 76 -29.42 -11.70 8.68
N LEU A 77 -29.28 -10.95 7.58
CA LEU A 77 -29.02 -9.52 7.63
C LEU A 77 -30.19 -8.75 8.29
N GLU A 78 -31.43 -9.10 7.94
CA GLU A 78 -32.63 -8.53 8.57
C GLU A 78 -32.67 -8.78 10.08
N ARG A 79 -32.36 -10.02 10.52
CA ARG A 79 -32.30 -10.35 11.97
C ARG A 79 -31.23 -9.54 12.70
N ARG A 80 -30.03 -9.39 12.12
CA ARG A 80 -28.94 -8.61 12.72
C ARG A 80 -29.27 -7.12 12.79
N ALA A 81 -29.89 -6.56 11.75
CA ALA A 81 -30.36 -5.18 11.75
C ALA A 81 -31.43 -4.95 12.82
N ARG A 82 -32.41 -5.86 12.96
CA ARG A 82 -33.44 -5.79 14.03
C ARG A 82 -32.81 -5.79 15.44
N GLN A 83 -31.78 -6.62 15.66
CA GLN A 83 -31.11 -6.74 16.95
C GLN A 83 -30.20 -5.55 17.28
N GLN A 84 -29.39 -5.10 16.32
CA GLN A 84 -28.35 -4.07 16.58
C GLN A 84 -28.88 -2.63 16.48
N LEU A 85 -29.87 -2.39 15.62
CA LEU A 85 -30.38 -1.04 15.35
C LEU A 85 -31.72 -0.77 16.05
N HIS A 86 -32.23 -1.71 16.85
CA HIS A 86 -33.61 -1.68 17.38
C HIS A 86 -34.62 -1.30 16.30
N TRP A 87 -34.41 -1.81 15.08
CA TRP A 87 -35.15 -1.38 13.92
C TRP A 87 -36.41 -2.23 13.77
N ALA A 88 -37.59 -1.59 13.79
CA ALA A 88 -38.89 -2.21 13.59
C ALA A 88 -39.47 -1.79 12.23
N LYS A 89 -40.18 -2.71 11.56
CA LYS A 89 -40.86 -2.37 10.30
C LYS A 89 -42.03 -1.39 10.55
N PRO A 90 -42.46 -0.61 9.54
CA PRO A 90 -43.67 0.19 9.66
C PRO A 90 -44.86 -0.68 10.10
N GLY A 91 -45.38 -0.43 11.31
CA GLY A 91 -46.48 -1.21 11.92
C GLY A 91 -46.09 -2.16 13.07
N GLU A 92 -44.81 -2.35 13.38
CA GLU A 92 -44.34 -3.12 14.53
C GLU A 92 -44.06 -2.20 15.75
N VAL A 93 -44.48 -2.60 16.97
CA VAL A 93 -44.29 -1.85 18.22
C VAL A 93 -43.20 -2.50 19.07
N ILE A 94 -42.15 -1.75 19.41
CA ILE A 94 -41.06 -2.23 20.27
C ILE A 94 -41.44 -2.04 21.74
N TYR A 95 -41.65 -3.14 22.46
CA TYR A 95 -41.78 -3.11 23.92
C TYR A 95 -40.40 -3.09 24.57
N ARG A 96 -40.08 -2.00 25.28
CA ARG A 96 -38.90 -1.89 26.13
C ARG A 96 -39.36 -2.08 27.57
N PHE A 97 -38.85 -3.11 28.23
CA PHE A 97 -39.07 -3.29 29.66
C PHE A 97 -37.97 -2.55 30.39
N ASP A 98 -38.32 -1.50 31.12
CA ASP A 98 -37.41 -0.94 32.10
C ASP A 98 -37.21 -2.01 33.18
N GLU A 99 -35.97 -2.45 33.39
CA GLU A 99 -35.65 -3.21 34.58
C GLU A 99 -36.12 -2.37 35.77
N PRO A 100 -36.90 -2.94 36.71
CA PRO A 100 -37.33 -2.20 37.87
C PRO A 100 -36.06 -1.75 38.58
N ASN A 101 -35.78 -0.44 38.48
CA ASN A 101 -34.71 0.26 39.17
C ASN A 101 -34.57 -0.36 40.55
N GLY A 102 -33.36 -0.84 40.86
CA GLY A 102 -33.05 -1.59 42.07
C GLY A 102 -33.15 -0.74 43.33
N GLU A 103 -34.32 -0.21 43.63
CA GLU A 103 -34.66 0.31 44.94
C GLU A 103 -35.16 -0.86 45.78
N PRO A 104 -34.41 -1.25 46.85
CA PRO A 104 -34.90 -2.23 47.79
C PRO A 104 -36.17 -1.66 48.40
N LYS A 105 -37.30 -2.31 48.10
CA LYS A 105 -38.62 -2.01 48.65
C LYS A 105 -38.49 -1.93 50.18
N ALA A 106 -38.48 -0.71 50.72
CA ALA A 106 -38.36 -0.47 52.15
C ALA A 106 -39.53 -1.21 52.84
N ARG A 107 -39.16 -2.12 53.73
CA ARG A 107 -40.05 -2.96 54.52
C ARG A 107 -40.93 -2.03 55.38
N PRO A 108 -42.28 -2.11 55.32
CA PRO A 108 -43.11 -1.28 56.18
C PRO A 108 -42.92 -1.73 57.63
N SER A 109 -42.40 -0.83 58.46
CA SER A 109 -42.36 -0.98 59.90
C SER A 109 -43.66 -0.45 60.49
N ARG A 110 -44.37 -1.37 61.17
CA ARG A 110 -45.60 -1.24 61.98
C ARG A 110 -46.93 -1.28 61.25
#